data_AF-A0A4S2RGK9-F1
#
_entry.id   AF-A0A4S2RGK9-F1
#
_cell.length_a   1.000
_cell.length_b   1.000
_cell.length_c   1.000
_cell.angle_alpha   90.00
_cell.angle_beta   90.00
_cell.angle_gamma   90.00
#
_symmetry.space_group_name_H-M   'P 1'
#
loop_
_entity.id
_entity.type
_entity.pdbx_description
1 polymer ?
#
loop_
_entity_poly.entity_id
_entity_poly.type
_entity_poly.pdbx_seq_one_letter_code
_entity_poly.pdbx_strand_id
1 'polypeptide(L)'
;MPHDLAERHLGFLSDTTPQMRRRAAAVFLVRRARGGGLDKAAQFLGINPENKRLGYTQLLNRRLRASGTARDFEQALDAITAELLEGPVIDYQHRREVLATWTLEPENWQHMLTRLPGLTSHRKPLSDDRRRLAVSAYIWTRVTEGEPDFAPCPPHIAPDPALRAVWTRERHNVFHWLRTTDHQPYYGALKPLLEDHAEHLAKEIDRR
;
A
#
# COMPACT_ATOMS: atom_id res chain seq x y z
N MET A 1 -5.34 3.86 -2.56
CA MET A 1 -5.92 5.21 -2.43
C MET A 1 -4.95 6.07 -1.61
N PRO A 2 -4.54 7.23 -2.15
CA PRO A 2 -3.68 8.19 -1.46
C PRO A 2 -4.24 8.65 -0.11
N HIS A 3 -3.36 8.94 0.84
CA HIS A 3 -3.77 9.27 2.21
C HIS A 3 -4.39 10.66 2.33
N ASP A 4 -3.75 11.64 1.71
CA ASP A 4 -4.17 13.04 1.60
C ASP A 4 -5.54 13.17 0.94
N LEU A 5 -5.78 12.43 -0.15
CA LEU A 5 -7.07 12.41 -0.83
C LEU A 5 -8.19 11.91 0.10
N ALA A 6 -7.91 10.87 0.88
CA ALA A 6 -8.86 10.32 1.84
C ALA A 6 -9.14 11.26 3.01
N GLU A 7 -8.12 11.93 3.55
CA GLU A 7 -8.30 12.89 4.64
C GLU A 7 -9.11 14.10 4.19
N ARG A 8 -8.86 14.61 2.98
CA ARG A 8 -9.56 15.76 2.42
C ARG A 8 -11.06 15.50 2.24
N HIS A 9 -11.42 14.35 1.65
CA HIS A 9 -12.81 14.06 1.26
C HIS A 9 -13.61 13.28 2.30
N LEU A 10 -12.95 12.51 3.16
CA LEU A 10 -13.61 11.64 4.14
C LEU A 10 -13.39 12.10 5.59
N GLY A 11 -12.83 13.31 5.79
CA GLY A 11 -12.58 13.86 7.12
C GLY A 11 -13.82 13.98 8.00
N PHE A 12 -15.00 14.10 7.39
CA PHE A 12 -16.29 14.11 8.10
C PHE A 12 -16.59 12.78 8.84
N LEU A 13 -15.90 11.69 8.50
CA LEU A 13 -15.94 10.41 9.22
C LEU A 13 -14.80 10.33 10.28
N SER A 14 -14.67 11.38 11.09
CA SER A 14 -13.55 11.58 12.03
C SER A 14 -13.46 10.50 13.12
N ASP A 15 -14.60 9.89 13.46
CA ASP A 15 -14.74 8.79 14.41
C ASP A 15 -14.18 7.45 13.89
N THR A 16 -13.93 7.34 12.59
CA THR A 16 -13.41 6.14 11.93
C THR A 16 -11.92 6.31 11.72
N THR A 17 -11.11 5.27 11.96
CA THR A 17 -9.66 5.40 11.82
C THR A 17 -9.27 5.74 10.36
N PRO A 18 -8.19 6.54 10.13
CA PRO A 18 -7.74 6.90 8.79
C PRO A 18 -7.58 5.70 7.85
N GLN A 19 -6.97 4.62 8.35
CA GLN A 19 -6.79 3.38 7.57
C GLN A 19 -8.14 2.78 7.15
N MET A 20 -9.13 2.79 8.03
CA MET A 20 -10.43 2.22 7.76
C MET A 20 -11.21 3.06 6.74
N ARG A 21 -11.18 4.40 6.88
CA ARG A 21 -11.75 5.31 5.86
C ARG A 21 -11.18 5.02 4.48
N ARG A 22 -9.85 4.87 4.39
CA ARG A 22 -9.17 4.58 3.14
C ARG A 22 -9.62 3.26 2.51
N ARG A 23 -9.66 2.20 3.30
CA ARG A 23 -10.06 0.86 2.83
C ARG A 23 -11.51 0.85 2.39
N ALA A 24 -12.39 1.45 3.18
CA ALA A 24 -13.80 1.52 2.84
C ALA A 24 -14.01 2.27 1.52
N ALA A 25 -13.47 3.48 1.37
CA ALA A 25 -13.62 4.24 0.14
C ALA A 25 -13.04 3.51 -1.08
N ALA A 26 -11.86 2.89 -0.97
CA ALA A 26 -11.32 2.04 -2.04
C ALA A 26 -12.27 0.90 -2.43
N VAL A 27 -12.89 0.20 -1.46
CA VAL A 27 -13.88 -0.86 -1.74
C VAL A 27 -15.09 -0.30 -2.48
N PHE A 28 -15.62 0.85 -2.06
CA PHE A 28 -16.76 1.47 -2.73
C PHE A 28 -16.42 1.96 -4.15
N LEU A 29 -15.22 2.52 -4.37
CA LEU A 29 -14.76 2.92 -5.69
C LEU A 29 -14.62 1.71 -6.63
N VAL A 30 -14.01 0.62 -6.17
CA VAL A 30 -13.92 -0.63 -6.96
C VAL A 30 -15.30 -1.18 -7.26
N ARG A 31 -16.22 -1.18 -6.29
CA ARG A 31 -17.60 -1.60 -6.51
C ARG A 31 -18.30 -0.74 -7.56
N ARG A 32 -18.09 0.58 -7.56
CA ARG A 32 -18.65 1.48 -8.59
C ARG A 32 -18.06 1.20 -9.97
N ALA A 33 -16.74 1.00 -10.06
CA ALA A 33 -16.05 0.77 -11.33
C ALA A 33 -16.33 -0.61 -11.95
N ARG A 34 -16.43 -1.67 -11.13
CA ARG A 34 -16.56 -3.06 -11.60
C ARG A 34 -17.95 -3.67 -11.40
N GLY A 35 -18.83 -2.97 -10.70
CA GLY A 35 -20.11 -3.52 -10.25
C GLY A 35 -19.97 -4.59 -9.16
N GLY A 36 -21.09 -5.25 -8.86
CA GLY A 36 -21.14 -6.36 -7.89
C GLY A 36 -21.28 -5.94 -6.42
N GLY A 37 -20.92 -6.87 -5.54
CA GLY A 37 -21.02 -6.71 -4.08
C GLY A 37 -19.75 -6.13 -3.45
N LEU A 38 -19.88 -5.63 -2.21
CA LEU A 38 -18.75 -5.10 -1.43
C LEU A 38 -17.72 -6.18 -1.09
N ASP A 39 -18.16 -7.43 -0.99
CA ASP A 39 -17.33 -8.63 -0.82
C ASP A 39 -16.39 -8.85 -2.01
N LYS A 40 -16.91 -8.82 -3.24
CA LYS A 40 -16.12 -8.97 -4.47
C LYS A 40 -15.12 -7.82 -4.63
N ALA A 41 -15.54 -6.59 -4.34
CA ALA A 41 -14.66 -5.42 -4.37
C ALA A 41 -13.56 -5.49 -3.30
N ALA A 42 -13.88 -5.96 -2.09
CA ALA A 42 -12.89 -6.18 -1.04
C ALA A 42 -11.88 -7.27 -1.41
N GLN A 43 -12.36 -8.41 -1.95
CA GLN A 43 -11.50 -9.50 -2.41
C GLN A 43 -10.54 -9.03 -3.52
N PHE A 44 -11.04 -8.23 -4.47
CA PHE A 44 -10.21 -7.63 -5.53
C PHE A 44 -9.05 -6.80 -4.94
N LEU A 45 -9.30 -6.05 -3.87
CA LEU A 45 -8.29 -5.26 -3.15
C LEU A 45 -7.39 -6.10 -2.20
N GLY A 46 -7.58 -7.42 -2.13
CA GLY A 46 -6.86 -8.28 -1.18
C GLY A 46 -7.34 -8.14 0.27
N ILE A 47 -8.49 -7.50 0.51
CA ILE A 47 -9.12 -7.44 1.82
C ILE A 47 -9.91 -8.74 2.01
N ASN A 48 -9.39 -9.63 2.85
CA ASN A 48 -10.05 -10.91 3.11
C ASN A 48 -11.44 -10.68 3.76
N PRO A 49 -12.53 -11.20 3.18
CA PRO A 49 -13.89 -11.10 3.69
C PRO A 49 -14.12 -11.77 5.05
N GLU A 50 -13.36 -12.83 5.38
CA GLU A 50 -13.45 -13.55 6.65
C GLU A 50 -12.72 -12.83 7.80
N ASN A 51 -11.82 -11.89 7.46
CA ASN A 51 -11.22 -11.03 8.45
C ASN A 51 -12.22 -9.94 8.88
N LYS A 52 -12.16 -9.51 10.15
CA LYS A 52 -12.99 -8.44 10.74
C LYS A 52 -13.07 -7.15 9.88
N ARG A 53 -12.12 -6.95 8.96
CA ARG A 53 -11.99 -5.84 8.00
C ARG A 53 -13.23 -5.65 7.10
N LEU A 54 -13.82 -6.71 6.55
CA LEU A 54 -15.03 -6.57 5.72
C LEU A 54 -16.27 -6.21 6.56
N GLY A 55 -16.35 -6.75 7.78
CA GLY A 55 -17.36 -6.37 8.76
C GLY A 55 -17.41 -4.86 8.97
N TYR A 56 -16.26 -4.18 8.95
CA TYR A 56 -16.22 -2.72 9.07
C TYR A 56 -16.80 -1.97 7.88
N THR A 57 -16.63 -2.44 6.64
CA THR A 57 -17.28 -1.79 5.47
C THR A 57 -18.80 -1.92 5.56
N GLN A 58 -19.30 -3.06 6.05
CA GLN A 58 -20.73 -3.27 6.28
C GLN A 58 -21.24 -2.42 7.45
N LEU A 59 -20.48 -2.32 8.55
CA LEU A 59 -20.80 -1.45 9.69
C LEU A 59 -20.79 0.02 9.28
N LEU A 60 -19.83 0.46 8.48
CA LEU A 60 -19.77 1.82 7.95
C LEU A 60 -21.00 2.09 7.08
N ASN A 61 -21.36 1.20 6.16
CA ASN A 61 -22.57 1.36 5.35
C ASN A 61 -23.83 1.48 6.21
N ARG A 62 -23.97 0.62 7.24
CA ARG A 62 -25.07 0.72 8.21
C ARG A 62 -25.07 2.06 8.95
N ARG A 63 -23.89 2.54 9.35
CA ARG A 63 -23.71 3.82 10.04
C ARG A 63 -24.01 5.03 9.16
N LEU A 64 -23.55 5.03 7.91
CA LEU A 64 -23.82 6.10 6.95
C LEU A 64 -25.33 6.26 6.74
N ARG A 65 -26.07 5.14 6.70
CA ARG A 65 -27.53 5.16 6.65
C ARG A 65 -28.15 5.69 7.95
N ALA A 66 -27.69 5.23 9.10
CA ALA A 66 -28.23 5.64 10.40
C ALA A 66 -27.96 7.12 10.75
N SER A 67 -26.82 7.65 10.30
CA SER A 67 -26.41 9.05 10.55
C SER A 67 -26.90 10.03 9.49
N GLY A 68 -27.50 9.57 8.39
CA GLY A 68 -27.93 10.42 7.27
C GLY A 68 -26.79 10.93 6.39
N THR A 69 -25.53 10.59 6.67
CA THR A 69 -24.33 11.03 5.94
C THR A 69 -24.05 10.23 4.66
N ALA A 70 -24.95 9.32 4.28
CA ALA A 70 -24.80 8.52 3.07
C ALA A 70 -24.64 9.39 1.81
N ARG A 71 -25.38 10.50 1.72
CA ARG A 71 -25.26 11.43 0.58
C ARG A 71 -23.89 12.10 0.55
N ASP A 72 -23.40 12.57 1.70
CA ASP A 72 -22.08 13.22 1.81
C ASP A 72 -20.97 12.25 1.43
N PHE A 73 -21.10 10.97 1.82
CA PHE A 73 -20.17 9.93 1.42
C PHE A 73 -20.18 9.65 -0.08
N GLU A 74 -21.35 9.56 -0.71
CA GLU A 74 -21.43 9.37 -2.17
C GLU A 74 -20.84 10.58 -2.91
N GLN A 75 -21.07 11.81 -2.44
CA GLN A 75 -20.47 13.03 -2.99
C GLN A 75 -18.94 13.05 -2.81
N ALA A 76 -18.44 12.62 -1.66
CA ALA A 76 -17.01 12.48 -1.42
C ALA A 76 -16.38 11.46 -2.38
N LEU A 77 -17.05 10.33 -2.63
CA LEU A 77 -16.58 9.35 -3.61
C LEU A 77 -16.60 9.90 -5.04
N ASP A 78 -17.57 10.74 -5.40
CA ASP A 78 -17.60 11.42 -6.71
C ASP A 78 -16.43 12.39 -6.86
N ALA A 79 -16.16 13.21 -5.83
CA ALA A 79 -15.02 14.13 -5.82
C ALA A 79 -13.67 13.39 -5.89
N ILE A 80 -13.53 12.30 -5.13
CA ILE A 80 -12.35 11.42 -5.22
C ILE A 80 -12.21 10.85 -6.64
N THR A 81 -13.31 10.40 -7.25
CA THR A 81 -13.28 9.85 -8.61
C THR A 81 -12.85 10.90 -9.62
N ALA A 82 -13.37 12.12 -9.53
CA ALA A 82 -12.99 13.23 -10.40
C ALA A 82 -11.49 13.54 -10.29
N GLU A 83 -10.96 13.72 -9.07
CA GLU A 83 -9.53 13.98 -8.86
C GLU A 83 -8.63 12.84 -9.35
N LEU A 84 -9.05 11.58 -9.19
CA LEU A 84 -8.30 10.43 -9.72
C LEU A 84 -8.26 10.42 -11.25
N LEU A 85 -9.31 10.91 -11.91
CA LEU A 85 -9.40 10.98 -13.38
C LEU A 85 -8.68 12.19 -13.97
N GLU A 86 -8.32 13.20 -13.17
CA GLU A 86 -7.45 14.31 -13.60
C GLU A 86 -5.99 13.84 -13.76
N GLY A 87 -5.60 12.78 -13.06
CA GLY A 87 -4.27 12.18 -13.14
C GLY A 87 -4.15 11.06 -14.19
N PRO A 88 -2.93 10.51 -14.38
CA PRO A 88 -2.73 9.35 -15.22
C PRO A 88 -3.47 8.13 -14.62
N VAL A 89 -4.30 7.49 -15.43
CA VAL A 89 -5.02 6.28 -15.04
C VAL A 89 -4.03 5.12 -14.92
N ILE A 90 -3.97 4.51 -13.75
CA ILE A 90 -3.16 3.32 -13.49
C ILE A 90 -4.02 2.06 -13.60
N ASP A 91 -3.54 1.03 -14.28
CA ASP A 91 -4.14 -0.30 -14.17
C ASP A 91 -3.63 -0.99 -12.90
N TYR A 92 -4.34 -0.71 -11.81
CA TYR A 92 -4.05 -1.30 -10.50
C TYR A 92 -4.02 -2.84 -10.53
N GLN A 93 -4.92 -3.47 -11.30
CA GLN A 93 -5.00 -4.93 -11.37
C GLN A 93 -3.76 -5.48 -12.05
N HIS A 94 -3.43 -4.96 -13.24
CA HIS A 94 -2.27 -5.37 -14.02
C HIS A 94 -0.98 -5.23 -13.22
N ARG A 95 -0.73 -4.06 -12.63
CA ARG A 95 0.47 -3.83 -11.80
C ARG A 95 0.57 -4.81 -10.64
N ARG A 96 -0.56 -5.17 -10.00
CA ARG A 96 -0.58 -6.12 -8.88
C ARG A 96 -0.32 -7.56 -9.35
N GLU A 97 -0.85 -7.96 -10.50
CA GLU A 97 -0.66 -9.29 -11.08
C GLU A 97 0.79 -9.50 -11.52
N VAL A 98 1.37 -8.53 -12.24
CA VAL A 98 2.78 -8.56 -12.66
C VAL A 98 3.72 -8.65 -11.45
N LEU A 99 3.37 -7.97 -10.35
CA LEU A 99 4.20 -7.94 -9.15
C LEU A 99 3.86 -9.02 -8.11
N ALA A 100 2.99 -9.99 -8.42
CA ALA A 100 2.50 -10.96 -7.43
C ALA A 100 3.60 -11.78 -6.74
N THR A 101 4.69 -12.07 -7.45
CA THR A 101 5.86 -12.80 -6.95
C THR A 101 7.14 -11.98 -7.00
N TRP A 102 7.05 -10.71 -7.41
CA TRP A 102 8.20 -9.85 -7.63
C TRP A 102 8.90 -9.48 -6.32
N THR A 103 10.24 -9.48 -6.36
CA THR A 103 11.09 -8.90 -5.31
C THR A 103 12.26 -8.19 -5.98
N LEU A 104 12.79 -7.14 -5.34
CA LEU A 104 13.95 -6.41 -5.82
C LEU A 104 15.15 -7.36 -5.96
N GLU A 105 15.72 -7.48 -7.16
CA GLU A 105 16.85 -8.38 -7.41
C GLU A 105 18.07 -8.05 -6.53
N PRO A 106 18.85 -9.06 -6.09
CA PRO A 106 20.06 -8.83 -5.29
C PRO A 106 21.05 -7.85 -5.93
N GLU A 107 21.23 -7.92 -7.24
CA GLU A 107 22.16 -7.08 -8.00
C GLU A 107 21.73 -5.61 -7.96
N ASN A 108 20.43 -5.35 -8.20
CA ASN A 108 19.85 -4.01 -8.11
C ASN A 108 19.94 -3.46 -6.68
N TRP A 109 19.72 -4.31 -5.68
CA TRP A 109 19.89 -3.94 -4.28
C TRP A 109 21.34 -3.54 -3.97
N GLN A 110 22.32 -4.34 -4.38
CA GLN A 110 23.73 -4.01 -4.18
C GLN A 110 24.11 -2.72 -4.90
N HIS A 111 23.64 -2.52 -6.14
CA HIS A 111 23.86 -1.29 -6.87
C HIS A 111 23.33 -0.06 -6.11
N MET A 112 22.12 -0.13 -5.55
CA MET A 112 21.59 0.95 -4.69
C MET A 112 22.48 1.20 -3.46
N LEU A 113 22.97 0.15 -2.81
CA LEU A 113 23.84 0.28 -1.65
C LEU A 113 25.18 0.97 -1.99
N THR A 114 25.76 0.73 -3.17
CA THR A 114 27.00 1.42 -3.59
C THR A 114 26.84 2.93 -3.76
N ARG A 115 25.60 3.41 -3.95
CA ARG A 115 25.27 4.82 -4.10
C ARG A 115 24.99 5.50 -2.76
N LEU A 116 24.90 4.75 -1.67
CA LEU A 116 24.71 5.33 -0.35
C LEU A 116 26.02 5.95 0.13
N PRO A 117 25.99 7.12 0.77
CA PRO A 117 27.12 7.58 1.56
C PRO A 117 27.47 6.53 2.62
N GLY A 118 28.70 6.50 3.13
CA GLY A 118 29.21 5.56 4.14
C GLY A 118 28.54 5.66 5.51
N LEU A 119 27.21 5.63 5.53
CA LEU A 119 26.33 5.71 6.68
C LEU A 119 26.04 4.29 7.16
N THR A 120 26.29 4.05 8.43
CA THR A 120 25.88 2.81 9.09
C THR A 120 24.50 2.99 9.71
N SER A 121 23.65 1.97 9.59
CA SER A 121 22.38 1.94 10.31
C SER A 121 22.65 1.60 11.79
N HIS A 122 22.27 2.49 12.71
CA HIS A 122 22.44 2.28 14.16
C HIS A 122 21.50 1.21 14.76
N ARG A 123 20.55 0.66 14.00
CA ARG A 123 19.58 -0.33 14.48
C ARG A 123 20.08 -1.76 14.27
N LYS A 124 19.64 -2.68 15.16
CA LYS A 124 19.98 -4.12 15.13
C LYS A 124 19.92 -4.64 13.70
N PRO A 125 21.00 -5.26 13.18
CA PRO A 125 21.12 -5.51 11.75
C PRO A 125 20.11 -6.56 11.32
N LEU A 126 19.08 -6.13 10.59
CA LEU A 126 18.48 -7.01 9.59
C LEU A 126 19.61 -7.48 8.68
N SER A 127 19.65 -8.77 8.35
CA SER A 127 20.51 -9.21 7.26
C SER A 127 20.16 -8.42 5.99
N ASP A 128 21.13 -8.23 5.12
CA ASP A 128 20.93 -7.42 3.92
C ASP A 128 19.80 -7.97 3.06
N ASP A 129 19.66 -9.29 2.98
CA ASP A 129 18.56 -9.92 2.25
C ASP A 129 17.19 -9.65 2.88
N ARG A 130 17.06 -9.71 4.21
CA ARG A 130 15.79 -9.37 4.88
C ARG A 130 15.43 -7.91 4.68
N ARG A 131 16.43 -7.03 4.62
CA ARG A 131 16.23 -5.61 4.29
C ARG A 131 15.77 -5.43 2.84
N ARG A 132 16.41 -6.11 1.88
CA ARG A 132 16.02 -6.16 0.46
C ARG A 132 14.57 -6.60 0.29
N LEU A 133 14.15 -7.67 0.96
CA LEU A 133 12.77 -8.16 0.91
C LEU A 133 11.76 -7.18 1.55
N ALA A 134 12.15 -6.50 2.64
CA ALA A 134 11.31 -5.48 3.25
C ALA A 134 11.14 -4.24 2.35
N VAL A 135 12.21 -3.77 1.71
CA VAL A 135 12.12 -2.64 0.76
C VAL A 135 11.44 -3.03 -0.56
N SER A 136 11.46 -4.31 -0.95
CA SER A 136 10.67 -4.81 -2.08
C SER A 136 9.18 -4.55 -1.86
N ALA A 137 8.68 -4.78 -0.64
CA ALA A 137 7.30 -4.44 -0.30
C ALA A 137 7.04 -2.92 -0.34
N TYR A 138 8.05 -2.10 0.00
CA TYR A 138 7.96 -0.64 -0.15
C TYR A 138 7.84 -0.23 -1.62
N ILE A 139 8.72 -0.74 -2.48
CA ILE A 139 8.65 -0.50 -3.93
C ILE A 139 7.29 -0.94 -4.47
N TRP A 140 6.79 -2.11 -4.09
CA TRP A 140 5.45 -2.58 -4.47
C TRP A 140 4.35 -1.57 -4.12
N THR A 141 4.39 -0.96 -2.93
CA THR A 141 3.39 0.07 -2.57
C THR A 141 3.49 1.34 -3.38
N ARG A 142 4.70 1.71 -3.81
CA ARG A 142 4.91 2.88 -4.66
C ARG A 142 4.43 2.62 -6.09
N VAL A 143 4.72 1.43 -6.64
CA VAL A 143 4.28 1.04 -7.98
C VAL A 143 2.76 0.86 -8.06
N THR A 144 2.13 0.25 -7.05
CA THR A 144 0.68 -0.05 -7.09
C THR A 144 -0.20 1.02 -6.45
N GLU A 145 0.39 2.02 -5.80
CA GLU A 145 -0.32 2.96 -4.91
C GLU A 145 -1.17 2.26 -3.83
N GLY A 146 -0.78 1.02 -3.50
CA GLY A 146 -1.43 0.13 -2.56
C GLY A 146 -0.96 0.33 -1.13
N GLU A 147 -1.66 -0.32 -0.19
CA GLU A 147 -1.22 -0.31 1.21
C GLU A 147 -0.13 -1.35 1.47
N PRO A 148 0.81 -1.07 2.39
CA PRO A 148 1.91 -2.00 2.74
C PRO A 148 1.41 -3.37 3.16
N ASP A 149 0.28 -3.43 3.84
CA ASP A 149 -0.32 -4.68 4.33
C ASP A 149 -0.69 -5.65 3.20
N PHE A 150 -0.90 -5.16 1.97
CA PHE A 150 -1.27 -5.98 0.81
C PHE A 150 -0.09 -6.33 -0.09
N ALA A 151 1.11 -5.82 0.19
CA ALA A 151 2.30 -6.21 -0.52
C ALA A 151 2.52 -7.73 -0.38
N PRO A 152 2.85 -8.44 -1.48
CA PRO A 152 2.99 -9.88 -1.46
C PRO A 152 4.12 -10.32 -0.51
N CYS A 153 3.87 -11.41 0.20
CA CYS A 153 4.90 -12.07 0.99
C CYS A 153 5.80 -12.88 0.03
N PRO A 154 7.14 -12.82 0.16
CA PRO A 154 8.04 -13.58 -0.70
C PRO A 154 7.70 -15.08 -0.72
N PRO A 155 7.69 -15.76 -1.89
CA PRO A 155 7.22 -17.14 -2.02
C PRO A 155 7.93 -18.15 -1.12
N HIS A 156 9.21 -17.94 -0.82
CA HIS A 156 9.99 -18.81 0.07
C HIS A 156 9.73 -18.56 1.57
N ILE A 157 9.09 -17.43 1.93
CA ILE A 157 8.68 -17.10 3.30
C ILE A 157 7.21 -17.48 3.52
N ALA A 158 6.37 -17.29 2.48
CA ALA A 158 4.94 -17.40 2.59
C ALA A 158 4.43 -18.71 3.24
N PRO A 159 4.96 -19.91 2.94
CA PRO A 159 4.45 -21.17 3.51
C PRO A 159 4.62 -21.30 5.03
N ASP A 160 5.61 -20.65 5.62
CA ASP A 160 5.93 -20.77 7.05
C ASP A 160 5.31 -19.62 7.87
N PRO A 161 4.35 -19.91 8.78
CA PRO A 161 3.70 -18.89 9.59
C PRO A 161 4.66 -18.10 10.50
N ALA A 162 5.69 -18.74 11.04
CA ALA A 162 6.66 -18.10 11.91
C ALA A 162 7.54 -17.13 11.10
N LEU A 163 8.05 -17.57 9.94
CA LEU A 163 8.82 -16.69 9.05
C LEU A 163 7.98 -15.54 8.51
N ARG A 164 6.70 -15.78 8.21
CA ARG A 164 5.74 -14.75 7.77
C ARG A 164 5.50 -13.69 8.86
N ALA A 165 5.36 -14.10 10.11
CA ALA A 165 5.21 -13.18 11.24
C ALA A 165 6.45 -12.30 11.43
N VAL A 166 7.65 -12.89 11.33
CA VAL A 166 8.91 -12.14 11.37
C VAL A 166 8.99 -11.16 10.20
N TRP A 167 8.73 -11.60 8.97
CA TRP A 167 8.75 -10.72 7.78
C TRP A 167 7.77 -9.55 7.91
N THR A 168 6.57 -9.80 8.42
CA THR A 168 5.55 -8.76 8.65
C THR A 168 6.10 -7.65 9.55
N ARG A 169 6.71 -8.03 10.68
CA ARG A 169 7.31 -7.09 11.64
C ARG A 169 8.47 -6.31 11.02
N GLU A 170 9.37 -6.99 10.30
CA GLU A 170 10.54 -6.36 9.68
C GLU A 170 10.14 -5.37 8.58
N ARG A 171 9.16 -5.74 7.74
CA ARG A 171 8.55 -4.83 6.77
C ARG A 171 7.98 -3.60 7.47
N HIS A 172 7.17 -3.76 8.52
CA HIS A 172 6.60 -2.61 9.24
C HIS A 172 7.68 -1.70 9.84
N ASN A 173 8.75 -2.27 10.38
CA ASN A 173 9.90 -1.50 10.88
C ASN A 173 10.59 -0.70 9.78
N VAL A 174 10.89 -1.32 8.64
CA VAL A 174 11.53 -0.64 7.49
C VAL A 174 10.64 0.49 6.95
N PHE A 175 9.33 0.25 6.83
CA PHE A 175 8.39 1.32 6.43
C PHE A 175 8.37 2.48 7.42
N HIS A 176 8.42 2.20 8.72
CA HIS A 176 8.51 3.23 9.74
C HIS A 176 9.80 4.05 9.59
N TRP A 177 10.94 3.41 9.31
CA TRP A 177 12.22 4.11 9.11
C TRP A 177 12.24 4.95 7.83
N LEU A 178 11.66 4.45 6.74
CA LEU A 178 11.49 5.21 5.49
C LEU A 178 10.50 6.39 5.64
N ARG A 179 9.65 6.39 6.67
CA ARG A 179 8.77 7.52 7.01
C ARG A 179 9.40 8.51 7.98
N THR A 180 10.43 8.12 8.72
CA THR A 180 11.06 8.92 9.79
C THR A 180 12.51 9.24 9.44
N THR A 181 12.71 9.72 8.20
CA THR A 181 14.03 9.93 7.60
C THR A 181 14.89 10.93 8.37
N ASP A 182 14.28 11.92 9.01
CA ASP A 182 14.96 12.94 9.82
C ASP A 182 15.74 12.36 11.00
N HIS A 183 15.39 11.15 11.43
CA HIS A 183 16.06 10.44 12.52
C HIS A 183 16.76 9.18 12.02
N GLN A 184 16.80 8.97 10.71
CA GLN A 184 17.33 7.77 10.06
C GLN A 184 18.11 8.14 8.78
N PRO A 185 19.31 8.74 8.89
CA PRO A 185 20.06 9.23 7.73
C PRO A 185 20.27 8.18 6.63
N TYR A 186 20.55 6.93 7.02
CA TYR A 186 20.66 5.79 6.08
C TYR A 186 19.38 5.58 5.26
N TYR A 187 18.22 5.57 5.91
CA TYR A 187 16.92 5.40 5.23
C TYR A 187 16.50 6.66 4.50
N GLY A 188 16.93 7.85 4.95
CA GLY A 188 16.77 9.11 4.23
C GLY A 188 17.50 9.11 2.90
N ALA A 189 18.74 8.59 2.85
CA ALA A 189 19.51 8.44 1.62
C ALA A 189 19.00 7.30 0.73
N LEU A 190 18.50 6.21 1.31
CA LEU A 190 17.99 5.05 0.58
C LEU A 190 16.63 5.31 -0.07
N LYS A 191 15.74 6.04 0.59
CA LYS A 191 14.38 6.31 0.12
C LYS A 191 14.30 6.85 -1.31
N PRO A 192 15.02 7.92 -1.71
CA PRO A 192 14.94 8.42 -3.09
C PRO A 192 15.38 7.36 -4.11
N LEU A 193 16.38 6.53 -3.81
CA LEU A 193 16.81 5.45 -4.71
C LEU A 193 15.71 4.39 -4.92
N LEU A 194 14.95 4.09 -3.86
CA LEU A 194 13.81 3.18 -3.94
C LEU A 194 12.64 3.79 -4.71
N GLU A 195 12.40 5.10 -4.53
CA GLU A 195 11.34 5.83 -5.22
C GLU A 195 11.64 5.96 -6.72
N ASP A 196 12.87 6.30 -7.10
CA ASP A 196 13.33 6.33 -8.50
C ASP A 196 13.15 4.97 -9.18
N HIS A 197 13.55 3.89 -8.50
CA HIS A 197 13.41 2.54 -9.03
C HIS A 197 11.94 2.13 -9.16
N ALA A 198 11.09 2.50 -8.19
CA ALA A 198 9.67 2.24 -8.27
C ALA A 198 9.02 2.98 -9.45
N GLU A 199 9.41 4.23 -9.71
CA GLU A 199 8.90 4.99 -10.86
C GLU A 199 9.33 4.35 -12.19
N HIS A 200 10.59 3.92 -12.29
CA HIS A 200 11.07 3.21 -13.46
C HIS A 200 10.30 1.91 -13.70
N LEU A 201 10.17 1.08 -12.66
CA LEU A 201 9.44 -0.19 -12.72
C LEU A 201 7.97 0.00 -13.10
N ALA A 202 7.31 1.04 -12.57
CA ALA A 202 5.93 1.36 -12.95
C ALA A 202 5.81 1.65 -14.46
N LYS A 203 6.70 2.49 -15.01
CA LYS A 203 6.74 2.81 -16.45
C LYS A 203 7.01 1.58 -17.31
N GLU A 204 7.85 0.66 -16.85
CA GLU A 204 8.12 -0.59 -17.57
C GLU A 204 6.91 -1.52 -17.60
N ILE A 205 6.16 -1.61 -16.50
CA ILE A 205 4.95 -2.44 -16.42
C ILE A 205 3.85 -1.87 -17.32
N ASP A 206 3.64 -0.54 -17.31
CA ASP A 206 2.58 0.11 -18.08
C ASP A 206 2.83 0.10 -19.60
N ARG A 207 4.08 -0.12 -20.05
CA ARG A 207 4.44 -0.22 -21.47
C ARG A 207 4.17 -1.59 -22.08
N ARG A 208 3.93 -2.61 -21.27
CA ARG A 208 3.67 -3.99 -21.69
C ARG A 208 2.17 -4.22 -21.85
#